data_AF-A0A0A7V2B9-F1
#
_entry.id   AF-A0A0A7V2B9-F1
#
_cell.length_a   1.000
_cell.length_b   1.000
_cell.length_c   1.000
_cell.angle_alpha   90.00
_cell.angle_beta   90.00
_cell.angle_gamma   90.00
#
_symmetry.space_group_name_H-M   'P 1'
#
loop_
_entity.id
_entity.type
_entity.pdbx_description
1 polymer ?
#
loop_
_entity_poly.entity_id
_entity_poly.type
_entity_poly.pdbx_seq_one_letter_code
_entity_poly.pdbx_strand_id
1 'polypeptide(L)'
;MDSLTNACHRSVLFSIIENSKDAPKIAEELNISLSAVYKTLVKLEELTLVEIDKFNFVEGKKVKLYKSRIGRAEITFDNNDATLHLYPNNKDSQ
;
A
#
# COMPACT_ATOMS: atom_id res chain seq x y z
N MET A 1 -7.21 -11.53 8.67
CA MET A 1 -7.65 -11.82 7.28
C MET A 1 -8.32 -10.61 6.60
N ASP A 2 -8.86 -9.64 7.35
CA ASP A 2 -9.73 -8.56 6.79
C ASP A 2 -9.06 -7.43 6.00
N SER A 3 -7.73 -7.40 5.88
CA SER A 3 -7.07 -6.23 5.29
C SER A 3 -7.11 -6.21 3.77
N LEU A 4 -6.81 -7.33 3.11
CA LEU A 4 -6.84 -7.42 1.64
C LEU A 4 -8.27 -7.61 1.09
N THR A 5 -9.23 -8.01 1.93
CA THR A 5 -10.64 -8.14 1.54
C THR A 5 -11.35 -6.78 1.49
N ASN A 6 -10.85 -5.76 2.21
CA ASN A 6 -11.35 -4.40 2.16
C ASN A 6 -10.91 -3.67 0.87
N ALA A 7 -11.88 -3.19 0.08
CA ALA A 7 -11.62 -2.47 -1.16
C ALA A 7 -10.79 -1.18 -0.96
N CYS A 8 -11.03 -0.45 0.13
CA CYS A 8 -10.28 0.78 0.44
C CYS A 8 -8.79 0.49 0.67
N HIS A 9 -8.49 -0.59 1.42
CA HIS A 9 -7.12 -1.01 1.68
C HIS A 9 -6.39 -1.41 0.40
N ARG A 10 -7.07 -2.16 -0.49
CA ARG A 10 -6.52 -2.52 -1.81
C ARG A 10 -6.23 -1.28 -2.64
N SER A 11 -7.15 -0.32 -2.71
CA SER A 11 -6.95 0.92 -3.48
C SER A 11 -5.74 1.71 -2.98
N VAL A 12 -5.55 1.84 -1.66
CA VAL A 12 -4.37 2.49 -1.09
C VAL A 12 -3.09 1.71 -1.39
N LEU A 13 -3.09 0.38 -1.22
CA LEU A 13 -1.92 -0.45 -1.51
C LEU A 13 -1.52 -0.35 -2.99
N PHE A 14 -2.49 -0.43 -3.90
CA PHE A 14 -2.26 -0.41 -5.34
C PHE A 14 -1.77 0.94 -5.85
N SER A 15 -2.25 2.05 -5.27
CA SER A 15 -1.81 3.38 -5.68
C SER A 15 -0.32 3.61 -5.42
N ILE A 16 0.30 2.84 -4.52
CA ILE A 16 1.72 2.96 -4.15
C ILE A 16 2.58 1.76 -4.59
N ILE A 17 2.11 0.94 -5.53
CA ILE A 17 2.95 -0.11 -6.14
C ILE A 17 4.02 0.51 -7.02
N GLU A 18 3.61 1.35 -7.98
CA GLU A 18 4.51 1.89 -9.00
C GLU A 18 5.34 3.07 -8.47
N ASN A 19 4.71 4.02 -7.79
CA ASN A 19 5.34 5.23 -7.30
C ASN A 19 5.07 5.40 -5.80
N SER A 20 6.10 5.77 -5.02
CA SER A 20 5.89 6.09 -3.61
C SER A 20 5.18 7.44 -3.47
N LYS A 21 4.25 7.53 -2.51
CA LYS A 21 3.37 8.69 -2.33
C LYS A 21 3.19 9.02 -0.86
N ASP A 22 2.91 10.29 -0.57
CA ASP A 22 2.50 10.70 0.77
C ASP A 22 0.98 10.53 0.94
N ALA A 23 0.53 10.56 2.20
CA ALA A 23 -0.89 10.39 2.52
C ALA A 23 -1.80 11.44 1.85
N PRO A 24 -1.44 12.74 1.78
CA PRO A 24 -2.20 13.73 1.02
C PRO A 24 -2.38 13.36 -0.45
N LYS A 25 -1.31 12.94 -1.14
CA LYS A 25 -1.38 12.57 -2.56
C LYS A 25 -2.26 11.35 -2.79
N ILE A 26 -2.17 10.34 -1.92
CA ILE A 26 -3.04 9.16 -1.97
C ILE A 26 -4.51 9.55 -1.77
N ALA A 27 -4.80 10.45 -0.83
CA ALA A 27 -6.15 10.91 -0.54
C ALA A 27 -6.78 11.65 -1.74
N GLU A 28 -5.99 12.52 -2.38
CA GLU A 28 -6.38 13.24 -3.59
C GLU A 28 -6.69 12.27 -4.74
N GLU A 29 -5.76 11.38 -5.08
CA GLU A 29 -5.90 10.47 -6.23
C GLU A 29 -7.04 9.48 -6.08
N LEU A 30 -7.25 8.96 -4.87
CA LEU A 30 -8.30 7.98 -4.59
C LEU A 30 -9.64 8.62 -4.23
N ASN A 31 -9.69 9.96 -4.12
CA ASN A 31 -10.86 10.72 -3.69
C ASN A 31 -11.47 10.18 -2.38
N ILE A 32 -10.62 9.92 -1.38
CA ILE A 32 -11.01 9.46 -0.04
C ILE A 32 -10.44 10.40 1.03
N SER A 33 -11.05 10.39 2.22
CA SER A 33 -10.58 11.27 3.30
C SER A 33 -9.14 10.97 3.72
N LEU A 34 -8.39 12.01 4.04
CA LEU A 34 -7.02 11.89 4.58
C LEU A 34 -6.97 11.00 5.84
N SER A 35 -8.00 11.07 6.68
CA SER A 35 -8.12 10.19 7.86
C SER A 35 -8.24 8.71 7.48
N ALA A 36 -9.01 8.39 6.44
CA ALA A 36 -9.13 7.01 5.93
C ALA A 36 -7.79 6.50 5.38
N VAL A 37 -7.03 7.36 4.68
CA VAL A 37 -5.69 7.00 4.20
C VAL A 37 -4.76 6.70 5.37
N TYR A 38 -4.66 7.58 6.38
CA TYR A 38 -3.79 7.33 7.53
C TYR A 38 -4.16 6.06 8.29
N LYS A 39 -5.45 5.82 8.55
CA LYS A 39 -5.91 4.58 9.20
C LYS A 39 -5.54 3.34 8.39
N THR A 40 -5.66 3.43 7.07
CA THR A 40 -5.33 2.34 6.14
C THR A 40 -3.82 2.08 6.10
N LEU A 41 -3.00 3.13 5.99
CA LEU A 41 -1.54 3.02 5.97
C LEU A 41 -1.01 2.41 7.27
N VAL A 42 -1.51 2.85 8.44
CA VAL A 42 -1.17 2.22 9.73
C VAL A 42 -1.49 0.73 9.70
N LYS A 43 -2.67 0.36 9.18
CA LYS A 43 -3.05 -1.05 9.12
C LYS A 43 -2.19 -1.88 8.17
N LEU A 44 -1.79 -1.31 7.04
CA LEU A 44 -0.93 -1.98 6.05
C LEU A 44 0.53 -2.08 6.53
N GLU A 45 1.03 -1.07 7.27
CA GLU A 45 2.34 -1.12 7.94
C GLU A 45 2.38 -2.21 9.02
N GLU A 46 1.36 -2.30 9.89
CA GLU A 46 1.22 -3.36 10.90
C GLU A 46 1.29 -4.77 10.28
N LEU A 47 0.76 -4.92 9.07
CA LEU A 47 0.74 -6.17 8.33
C LEU A 47 1.99 -6.38 7.46
N THR A 48 2.96 -5.47 7.53
CA THR A 48 4.20 -5.50 6.74
C THR A 48 3.96 -5.51 5.23
N LEU A 49 2.84 -4.94 4.77
CA LEU A 49 2.49 -4.85 3.34
C LEU A 49 2.96 -3.55 2.71
N VAL A 50 3.28 -2.55 3.52
CA VAL A 50 3.76 -1.22 3.12
C VAL A 50 5.02 -0.89 3.90
N GLU A 51 5.88 -0.06 3.31
CA GLU A 51 7.02 0.53 3.99
C GLU A 51 7.18 2.01 3.67
N ILE A 52 8.01 2.66 4.47
CA ILE A 52 8.52 4.00 4.17
C ILE A 52 9.68 3.81 3.19
N ASP A 53 9.45 4.19 1.94
CA ASP A 53 10.50 4.20 0.90
C ASP A 53 11.51 5.30 1.23
N LYS A 54 11.02 6.52 1.42
CA LYS A 54 11.85 7.67 1.74
C LYS A 54 11.09 8.77 2.44
N PHE A 55 11.82 9.79 2.84
CA PHE A 55 11.27 11.03 3.38
C PHE A 55 11.45 12.15 2.38
N ASN A 56 10.44 13.00 2.25
CA ASN A 56 10.50 14.23 1.48
C ASN A 56 10.37 15.44 2.41
N PHE A 57 10.76 16.62 1.95
CA PHE A 57 10.53 17.88 2.66
C PHE A 57 9.54 18.74 1.88
N VAL A 58 8.39 19.02 2.50
CA VAL A 58 7.35 19.89 1.94
C VAL A 58 7.14 21.02 2.93
N GLU A 59 7.38 22.26 2.49
CA GLU A 59 7.22 23.46 3.32
C GLU A 59 7.96 23.37 4.68
N GLY A 60 9.19 22.83 4.66
CA GLY A 60 10.01 22.66 5.87
C GLY A 60 9.58 21.51 6.78
N LYS A 61 8.53 20.76 6.43
CA LYS A 61 8.07 19.58 7.18
C LYS A 61 8.56 18.31 6.52
N LYS A 62 9.06 17.38 7.34
CA LYS A 62 9.45 16.03 6.89
C LYS A 62 8.19 15.19 6.70
N VAL A 63 7.98 14.69 5.49
CA VAL A 63 6.81 13.88 5.10
C VAL A 63 7.26 12.49 4.67
N LYS A 64 6.51 11.47 5.08
CA LYS A 64 6.74 10.07 4.69
C LYS A 64 6.20 9.78 3.29
N LEU A 65 7.01 9.17 2.44
CA LEU A 65 6.57 8.56 1.19
C LEU A 65 6.46 7.04 1.39
N TYR A 66 5.27 6.51 1.15
CA TYR A 66 4.93 5.10 1.35
C TYR A 66 5.03 4.33 0.03
N LYS A 67 5.49 3.08 0.11
CA LYS A 67 5.61 2.15 -1.03
C LYS A 67 5.03 0.79 -0.64
N SER A 68 4.36 0.14 -1.59
CA SER A 68 3.90 -1.24 -1.40
C SER A 68 5.09 -2.19 -1.40
N ARG A 69 5.17 -3.08 -0.40
CA ARG A 69 6.10 -4.23 -0.41
C ARG A 69 5.64 -5.35 -1.35
N ILE A 70 4.38 -5.34 -1.77
CA ILE A 70 3.79 -6.31 -2.71
C ILE A 70 3.73 -5.68 -4.10
N GLY A 71 4.32 -6.32 -5.10
CA GLY A 71 4.24 -5.91 -6.50
C GLY A 71 3.14 -6.64 -7.27
N ARG A 72 2.78 -7.85 -6.83
CA ARG A 72 1.78 -8.71 -7.47
C ARG A 72 1.12 -9.62 -6.45
N ALA A 73 -0.18 -9.86 -6.62
CA ALA A 73 -0.94 -10.82 -5.84
C ALA A 73 -1.74 -11.73 -6.78
N GLU A 74 -1.76 -13.03 -6.51
CA GLU A 74 -2.49 -14.03 -7.28
C GLU A 74 -3.33 -14.89 -6.33
N ILE A 75 -4.58 -15.19 -6.72
CA ILE A 75 -5.46 -16.10 -5.98
C ILE A 75 -5.63 -17.37 -6.80
N THR A 76 -5.27 -18.51 -6.22
CA THR A 76 -5.40 -19.82 -6.84
C THR A 76 -6.46 -20.62 -6.11
N PHE A 77 -7.36 -21.26 -6.86
CA PHE A 77 -8.32 -22.22 -6.33
C PHE A 77 -7.84 -23.63 -6.68
N ASP A 78 -7.59 -24.45 -5.68
CA ASP A 78 -7.23 -25.86 -5.86
C ASP A 78 -7.77 -26.68 -4.69
N ASN A 79 -8.18 -27.93 -4.95
CA ASN A 79 -8.69 -28.86 -3.94
C ASN A 79 -9.71 -28.27 -2.95
N ASN A 80 -10.63 -27.42 -3.45
CA ASN A 80 -11.66 -26.75 -2.66
C ASN A 80 -11.10 -25.78 -1.58
N ASP A 81 -9.88 -25.28 -1.80
CA ASP A 81 -9.23 -24.25 -0.99
C ASP A 81 -8.79 -23.06 -1.87
N ALA A 82 -8.55 -21.90 -1.24
CA ALA A 82 -8.10 -20.68 -1.89
C ALA A 82 -6.77 -20.22 -1.28
N THR A 83 -5.71 -20.23 -2.09
CA THR A 83 -4.39 -19.74 -1.69
C THR A 83 -4.13 -18.35 -2.26
N LEU A 84 -3.71 -17.41 -1.41
CA LEU A 84 -3.24 -16.09 -1.83
C LEU A 84 -1.71 -16.07 -1.92
N HIS A 85 -1.19 -15.94 -3.13
CA HIS A 85 0.23 -15.76 -3.39
C HIS A 85 0.55 -14.26 -3.45
N LEU A 86 1.51 -13.83 -2.63
CA LEU A 86 2.02 -12.45 -2.61
C LEU A 86 3.46 -12.43 -3.10
N TYR A 87 3.73 -11.61 -4.11
CA TYR A 87 5.05 -11.45 -4.69
C TYR A 87 5.63 -10.08 -4.32
N PRO A 88 6.90 -10.01 -3.93
CA PRO A 88 7.52 -8.77 -3.48
C PRO A 88 7.61 -7.73 -4.61
N ASN A 89 7.60 -6.46 -4.23
CA ASN A 89 7.74 -5.32 -5.14
C ASN A 89 9.22 -5.06 -5.44
N ASN A 90 9.83 -5.88 -6.30
CA ASN A 90 11.28 -5.89 -6.56
C ASN A 90 11.77 -4.75 -7.50
N LYS A 91 11.18 -3.54 -7.43
CA LYS A 91 11.61 -2.44 -8.31
C LYS A 91 12.90 -1.74 -7.88
N ASP A 92 13.56 -2.18 -6.80
CA ASP A 92 14.86 -1.68 -6.35
C ASP A 92 16.05 -2.57 -6.75
N SER A 93 16.11 -3.04 -8.00
CA SER A 93 17.27 -3.80 -8.52
C SER A 93 17.67 -3.45 -9.94
N GLN A 94 17.55 -2.18 -10.35
CA GLN A 94 18.30 -1.60 -11.46
C GLN A 94 18.76 -0.17 -11.15
#